data_AF-A0A8D9BWA0-F1
#
_entry.id   AF-A0A8D9BWA0-F1
#
_cell.length_a   1.000
_cell.length_b   1.000
_cell.length_c   1.000
_cell.angle_alpha   90.00
_cell.angle_beta   90.00
_cell.angle_gamma   90.00
#
_symmetry.space_group_name_H-M   'P 1'
#
loop_
_entity.id
_entity.type
_entity.pdbx_description
1 polymer ?
#
loop_
_entity_poly.entity_id
_entity_poly.type
_entity_poly.pdbx_seq_one_letter_code
_entity_poly.pdbx_strand_id
1 'polypeptide(L)'
;MRRNKGARLVVRRGQAFRLKLTLSRRYYRDRDAISFVFMVAGVEKPSYGHGTLVVTPLLPENAESQDIWGASLVDAYDNVVIVQILTDPECIVGEWNFEIDTKLMNDGALSYSHPDPFIVLFNPWCPVFQSFPCPQMMTYT
;
A
#
# COMPACT_ATOMS: atom_id res chain seq x y z
N MET A 1 16.53 1.06 27.17
CA MET A 1 15.47 0.42 26.35
C MET A 1 16.13 -0.17 25.11
N ARG A 2 16.34 -1.49 25.02
CA ARG A 2 16.81 -2.14 23.78
C ARG A 2 15.59 -2.62 23.02
N ARG A 3 15.41 -2.16 21.78
CA ARG A 3 14.34 -2.64 20.90
C ARG A 3 14.72 -4.05 20.44
N ASN A 4 13.97 -5.06 20.89
CA ASN A 4 14.23 -6.47 20.59
C ASN A 4 13.77 -6.90 19.17
N LYS A 5 13.21 -5.96 18.40
CA LYS A 5 12.81 -6.10 16.98
C LYS A 5 13.51 -5.04 16.14
N GLY A 6 13.86 -5.39 14.91
CA GLY A 6 14.41 -4.48 13.92
C GLY A 6 13.50 -3.27 13.64
N ALA A 7 14.05 -2.24 13.00
CA ALA A 7 13.25 -1.10 12.56
C ALA A 7 12.20 -1.58 11.53
N ARG A 8 10.94 -1.18 11.74
CA ARG A 8 9.82 -1.47 10.83
C ARG A 8 9.39 -0.20 10.12
N LEU A 9 8.85 -0.35 8.91
CA LEU A 9 8.25 0.74 8.17
C LEU A 9 7.02 1.27 8.91
N VAL A 10 6.93 2.59 9.08
CA VAL A 10 5.78 3.28 9.67
C VAL A 10 5.33 4.36 8.70
N VAL A 11 4.06 4.31 8.30
CA VAL A 11 3.45 5.24 7.35
C VAL A 11 2.18 5.85 7.94
N ARG A 12 1.65 6.88 7.31
CA ARG A 12 0.39 7.52 7.69
C ARG A 12 -0.62 7.31 6.56
N ARG A 13 -1.85 6.92 6.90
CA ARG A 13 -2.92 6.67 5.93
C ARG A 13 -3.19 7.89 5.04
N GLY A 14 -3.59 7.70 3.80
CA GLY A 14 -3.77 8.78 2.82
C GLY A 14 -2.49 9.53 2.41
N GLN A 15 -1.29 9.03 2.74
CA GLN A 15 -0.02 9.60 2.29
C GLN A 15 0.76 8.56 1.48
N ALA A 16 1.25 8.97 0.31
CA ALA A 16 2.04 8.10 -0.53
C ALA A 16 3.43 7.82 0.06
N PHE A 17 3.90 6.60 -0.09
CA PHE A 17 5.27 6.18 0.24
C PHE A 17 5.87 5.34 -0.89
N ARG A 18 7.19 5.18 -0.90
CA ARG A 18 7.90 4.48 -1.98
C ARG A 18 8.49 3.16 -1.52
N LEU A 19 8.37 2.17 -2.39
CA LEU A 19 9.02 0.87 -2.29
C LEU A 19 10.04 0.73 -3.42
N LYS A 20 11.18 0.13 -3.09
CA LYS A 20 12.21 -0.24 -4.06
C LYS A 20 12.27 -1.75 -4.12
N LEU A 21 11.88 -2.32 -5.25
CA LEU A 21 11.89 -3.75 -5.50
C LEU A 21 13.13 -4.10 -6.32
N THR A 22 13.87 -5.12 -5.89
CA THR A 22 14.95 -5.71 -6.67
C THR A 22 14.48 -7.07 -7.17
N LEU A 23 14.25 -7.16 -8.48
CA LEU A 23 13.77 -8.37 -9.14
C LEU A 23 14.94 -9.25 -9.60
N SER A 24 14.64 -10.51 -9.95
CA SER A 24 15.63 -11.44 -10.52
C SER A 24 16.07 -11.07 -11.93
N ARG A 25 15.25 -10.32 -12.67
CA ARG A 25 15.52 -9.82 -14.01
C ARG A 25 14.86 -8.46 -14.23
N ARG A 26 15.14 -7.85 -15.39
CA ARG A 26 14.49 -6.60 -15.82
C ARG A 26 12.97 -6.75 -15.94
N TYR A 27 12.26 -5.73 -15.45
CA TYR A 27 10.82 -5.59 -15.58
C TYR A 27 10.43 -5.13 -17.00
N TYR A 28 9.53 -5.87 -17.64
CA TYR A 28 8.93 -5.55 -18.93
C TYR A 28 7.42 -5.47 -18.79
N ARG A 29 6.87 -4.26 -18.89
CA ARG A 29 5.43 -3.98 -18.70
C ARG A 29 4.50 -4.85 -19.56
N ASP A 30 4.92 -5.18 -20.79
CA ASP A 30 4.09 -5.95 -21.72
C ASP A 30 4.07 -7.46 -21.42
N ARG A 31 4.98 -7.93 -20.55
CA ARG A 31 5.14 -9.37 -20.24
C ARG A 31 4.94 -9.69 -18.76
N ASP A 32 5.10 -8.68 -17.90
CA ASP A 32 5.20 -8.83 -16.46
C ASP A 32 4.07 -8.08 -15.77
N ALA A 33 3.29 -8.81 -15.00
CA ALA A 33 2.33 -8.26 -14.07
C ALA A 33 2.90 -8.34 -12.65
N ILE A 34 2.74 -7.25 -11.90
CA ILE A 34 3.07 -7.19 -10.47
C ILE A 34 1.80 -6.75 -9.76
N SER A 35 1.44 -7.42 -8.67
CA SER A 35 0.35 -7.05 -7.78
C SER A 35 0.82 -7.04 -6.34
N PHE A 36 0.26 -6.12 -5.57
CA PHE A 36 0.56 -5.94 -4.16
C PHE A 36 -0.64 -6.37 -3.35
N VAL A 37 -0.40 -7.19 -2.34
CA VAL A 37 -1.42 -7.69 -1.42
C VAL A 37 -1.09 -7.16 -0.03
N PHE A 38 -2.03 -6.46 0.58
CA PHE A 38 -1.94 -5.92 1.93
C PHE A 38 -3.02 -6.56 2.79
N MET A 39 -2.63 -7.08 3.96
CA MET A 39 -3.55 -7.74 4.89
C MET A 39 -3.36 -7.19 6.29
N VAL A 40 -4.44 -6.92 7.02
CA VAL A 40 -4.33 -6.53 8.44
C VAL A 40 -3.76 -7.72 9.23
N ALA A 41 -2.69 -7.47 9.98
CA ALA A 41 -2.02 -8.52 10.75
C ALA A 41 -2.92 -9.01 11.89
N GLY A 42 -2.95 -10.33 12.12
CA GLY A 42 -3.74 -10.96 13.18
C GLY A 42 -5.20 -11.25 12.82
N VAL A 43 -5.65 -10.94 11.61
CA VAL A 43 -6.99 -11.31 11.12
C VAL A 43 -6.94 -12.70 10.47
N GLU A 44 -7.72 -13.66 10.98
CA GLU A 44 -7.74 -15.04 10.45
C GLU A 44 -8.28 -15.15 9.02
N LYS A 45 -9.24 -14.29 8.65
CA LYS A 45 -9.88 -14.27 7.34
C LYS A 45 -9.93 -12.85 6.77
N PRO A 46 -8.83 -12.37 6.17
CA PRO A 46 -8.80 -11.09 5.47
C PRO A 46 -9.86 -11.06 4.35
N SER A 47 -10.57 -9.95 4.23
CA SER A 47 -11.67 -9.78 3.29
C SER A 47 -11.70 -8.35 2.74
N TYR A 48 -11.93 -8.23 1.43
CA TYR A 48 -12.09 -6.92 0.77
C TYR A 48 -13.28 -6.15 1.36
N GLY A 49 -14.41 -6.83 1.61
CA GLY A 49 -15.63 -6.18 2.12
C GLY A 49 -15.48 -5.60 3.53
N HIS A 50 -14.49 -6.05 4.29
CA HIS A 50 -14.18 -5.53 5.62
C HIS A 50 -12.98 -4.57 5.62
N GLY A 51 -12.39 -4.28 4.45
CA GLY A 51 -11.18 -3.47 4.34
C GLY A 51 -9.95 -4.10 5.01
N THR A 52 -9.98 -5.40 5.32
CA THR A 52 -8.84 -6.12 5.95
C THR A 52 -7.92 -6.78 4.94
N LEU A 53 -8.32 -6.81 3.67
CA LEU A 53 -7.54 -7.27 2.53
C LEU A 53 -7.63 -6.21 1.43
N VAL A 54 -6.48 -5.83 0.89
CA VAL A 54 -6.38 -4.94 -0.26
C VAL A 54 -5.44 -5.57 -1.27
N VAL A 55 -5.87 -5.63 -2.52
CA VAL A 55 -5.03 -6.07 -3.63
C VAL A 55 -5.05 -4.98 -4.69
N THR A 56 -3.88 -4.55 -5.10
CA THR A 56 -3.73 -3.49 -6.10
C THR A 56 -2.68 -3.89 -7.13
N PRO A 57 -3.00 -3.85 -8.43
CA PRO A 57 -2.01 -4.09 -9.48
C PRO A 57 -1.04 -2.91 -9.57
N LEU A 58 0.18 -3.17 -10.05
CA LEU A 58 1.10 -2.11 -10.42
C LEU A 58 0.57 -1.37 -11.64
N LEU A 59 0.15 -0.13 -11.43
CA LEU A 59 -0.31 0.76 -12.48
C LEU A 59 0.86 1.55 -13.09
N PRO A 60 0.74 1.96 -14.35
CA PRO A 60 1.65 2.93 -14.98
C PRO A 60 1.65 4.27 -14.26
N GLU A 61 2.73 5.04 -14.41
CA GLU A 61 2.93 6.36 -13.75
C GLU A 61 1.74 7.34 -13.93
N ASN A 62 1.05 7.27 -15.08
CA ASN A 62 -0.03 8.19 -15.44
C ASN A 62 -1.41 7.51 -15.52
N ALA A 63 -1.55 6.30 -15.00
CA ALA A 63 -2.85 5.64 -14.97
C ALA A 63 -3.63 6.09 -13.74
N GLU A 64 -4.87 6.51 -13.93
CA GLU A 64 -5.79 6.73 -12.82
C GLU A 64 -6.19 5.40 -12.20
N SER A 65 -5.94 5.24 -10.89
CA SER A 65 -6.53 4.13 -10.15
C SER A 65 -8.00 4.42 -9.91
N GLN A 66 -8.87 3.46 -10.22
CA GLN A 66 -10.26 3.51 -9.78
C GLN A 66 -10.37 3.24 -8.27
N ASP A 67 -9.35 2.58 -7.70
CA ASP A 67 -9.23 2.29 -6.29
C ASP A 67 -8.54 3.43 -5.53
N ILE A 68 -9.02 3.68 -4.31
CA ILE A 68 -8.47 4.68 -3.39
C ILE A 68 -7.09 4.24 -2.87
N TRP A 69 -6.86 2.92 -2.78
CA TRP A 69 -5.56 2.33 -2.51
C TRP A 69 -4.90 1.86 -3.80
N GLY A 70 -3.77 2.47 -4.15
CA GLY A 70 -3.12 2.27 -5.44
C GLY A 70 -1.62 2.00 -5.35
N ALA A 71 -1.09 1.32 -6.36
CA ALA A 71 0.34 1.19 -6.62
C ALA A 71 0.66 1.76 -8.00
N SER A 72 1.57 2.72 -8.08
CA SER A 72 1.97 3.38 -9.32
C SER A 72 3.47 3.23 -9.56
N LEU A 73 3.84 2.94 -10.80
CA LEU A 73 5.22 2.88 -11.24
C LEU A 73 5.81 4.28 -11.23
N VAL A 74 6.92 4.49 -10.51
CA VAL A 74 7.68 5.74 -10.52
C VAL A 74 8.86 5.64 -11.46
N ASP A 75 9.59 4.51 -11.40
CA ASP A 75 10.76 4.30 -12.25
C ASP A 75 11.07 2.79 -12.36
N ALA A 76 11.70 2.38 -13.46
CA ALA A 76 12.21 1.03 -13.64
C ALA A 76 13.53 1.07 -14.43
N TYR A 77 14.59 0.59 -13.79
CA TYR A 77 15.93 0.54 -14.37
C TYR A 77 16.63 -0.75 -13.96
N ASP A 78 17.40 -1.33 -14.89
CA ASP A 78 18.02 -2.65 -14.72
C ASP A 78 17.03 -3.71 -14.21
N ASN A 79 17.23 -4.22 -12.99
CA ASN A 79 16.35 -5.13 -12.30
C ASN A 79 15.63 -4.48 -11.09
N VAL A 80 15.63 -3.15 -11.03
CA VAL A 80 15.00 -2.38 -9.95
C VAL A 80 13.71 -1.75 -10.45
N VAL A 81 12.66 -1.83 -9.62
CA VAL A 81 11.40 -1.13 -9.83
C VAL A 81 11.11 -0.27 -8.62
N ILE A 82 10.89 1.02 -8.84
CA ILE A 82 10.45 1.97 -7.82
C ILE A 82 8.96 2.15 -7.96
N VAL A 83 8.24 1.86 -6.89
CA VAL A 83 6.78 1.91 -6.84
C VAL A 83 6.35 2.88 -5.77
N GLN A 84 5.35 3.69 -6.07
CA GLN A 84 4.68 4.54 -5.11
C GLN A 84 3.35 3.90 -4.70
N ILE A 85 3.22 3.62 -3.41
CA ILE A 85 2.01 3.08 -2.80
C ILE A 85 1.25 4.24 -2.16
N LEU A 86 -0.02 4.41 -2.53
CA LEU A 86 -0.96 5.30 -1.87
C LEU A 86 -1.94 4.44 -1.08
N THR A 87 -1.95 4.60 0.24
CA THR A 87 -2.94 3.96 1.10
C THR A 87 -4.24 4.73 1.11
N ASP A 88 -5.38 4.04 1.25
CA ASP A 88 -6.67 4.68 1.48
C ASP A 88 -6.64 5.58 2.74
N PRO A 89 -7.08 6.86 2.66
CA PRO A 89 -7.24 7.72 3.82
C PRO A 89 -8.03 7.08 4.96
N GLU A 90 -9.05 6.27 4.68
CA GLU A 90 -9.90 5.62 5.69
C GLU A 90 -9.39 4.24 6.13
N CYS A 91 -8.21 3.80 5.67
CA CYS A 91 -7.72 2.46 5.99
C CYS A 91 -7.53 2.24 7.50
N ILE A 92 -7.61 0.97 7.90
CA ILE A 92 -7.43 0.51 9.28
C ILE A 92 -6.03 0.91 9.79
N VAL A 93 -6.00 1.54 10.96
CA VAL A 93 -4.77 1.89 11.69
C VAL A 93 -4.28 0.64 12.42
N GLY A 94 -3.04 0.22 12.17
CA GLY A 94 -2.51 -1.00 12.75
C GLY A 94 -1.33 -1.58 11.99
N GLU A 95 -1.01 -2.83 12.29
CA GLU A 95 0.03 -3.60 11.59
C GLU A 95 -0.58 -4.26 10.35
N TRP A 96 0.13 -4.18 9.23
CA TRP A 96 -0.27 -4.74 7.95
C TRP A 96 0.84 -5.65 7.42
N ASN A 97 0.47 -6.88 7.09
CA ASN A 97 1.30 -7.80 6.31
C ASN A 97 1.31 -7.36 4.84
N PHE A 98 2.40 -7.64 4.16
CA PHE A 98 2.64 -7.22 2.79
C PHE A 98 3.18 -8.37 1.96
N GLU A 99 2.53 -8.63 0.83
CA GLU A 99 2.94 -9.62 -0.15
C GLU A 99 3.00 -9.01 -1.55
N ILE A 100 3.92 -9.53 -2.36
CA ILE A 100 4.11 -9.14 -3.74
C ILE A 100 3.94 -10.37 -4.60
N ASP A 101 2.96 -10.33 -5.47
CA ASP A 101 2.75 -11.34 -6.49
C ASP A 101 3.29 -10.84 -7.82
N THR A 102 4.04 -11.69 -8.50
CA THR A 102 4.57 -11.43 -9.84
C THR A 102 4.12 -12.54 -10.76
N LYS A 103 3.67 -12.19 -11.95
CA LYS A 103 3.17 -13.13 -12.96
C LYS A 103 3.75 -12.78 -14.32
N LEU A 104 4.29 -13.78 -15.00
CA LEU A 104 4.60 -13.67 -16.42
C LEU A 104 3.38 -14.07 -17.25
N MET A 105 3.18 -13.42 -18.39
CA MET A 105 2.13 -13.83 -19.35
C MET A 105 2.26 -15.29 -19.82
N ASN A 106 3.49 -15.79 -19.96
CA ASN A 106 3.80 -17.09 -20.56
C ASN A 106 4.43 -18.10 -19.59
N ASP A 107 4.53 -17.77 -18.30
CA ASP A 107 5.19 -18.60 -17.29
C ASP A 107 4.45 -18.47 -15.95
N GLY A 108 4.93 -19.18 -14.93
CA GLY A 108 4.33 -19.24 -13.60
C GLY A 108 4.18 -17.89 -12.88
N ALA A 109 3.49 -17.96 -11.74
CA ALA A 109 3.39 -16.88 -10.77
C ALA A 109 4.32 -17.15 -9.58
N LEU A 110 4.94 -16.09 -9.06
CA LEU A 110 5.78 -16.12 -7.87
C LEU A 110 5.23 -15.12 -6.85
N SER A 111 5.10 -15.56 -5.60
CA SER A 111 4.70 -14.71 -4.49
C SER A 111 5.87 -14.51 -3.52
N TYR A 112 6.00 -13.29 -3.00
CA TYR A 112 6.95 -12.94 -1.96
C TYR A 112 6.17 -12.36 -0.77
N SER A 113 6.25 -13.02 0.38
CA SER A 113 5.65 -12.54 1.63
C SER A 113 6.74 -11.89 2.49
N HIS A 114 6.55 -10.62 2.87
CA HIS A 114 7.51 -9.92 3.71
C HIS A 114 7.32 -10.34 5.18
N PRO A 115 8.39 -10.77 5.88
CA PRO A 115 8.27 -11.35 7.22
C PRO A 115 7.82 -10.36 8.30
N ASP A 116 8.12 -9.07 8.13
CA ASP A 116 7.78 -8.03 9.09
C ASP A 116 6.61 -7.20 8.60
N PRO A 117 5.53 -7.03 9.40
CA PRO A 117 4.46 -6.12 9.02
C PRO A 117 4.94 -4.67 9.08
N PHE A 118 4.38 -3.83 8.22
CA PHE A 118 4.51 -2.37 8.33
C PHE A 118 3.35 -1.79 9.14
N ILE A 119 3.55 -0.62 9.73
CA ILE A 119 2.58 0.02 10.60
C ILE A 119 1.95 1.19 9.88
N VAL A 120 0.63 1.23 9.84
CA VAL A 120 -0.14 2.37 9.34
C VAL A 120 -0.73 3.14 10.51
N LEU A 121 -0.46 4.44 10.55
CA LEU A 121 -0.94 5.38 11.57
C LEU A 121 -2.00 6.32 10.99
N PHE A 122 -2.75 6.94 11.91
CA PHE A 122 -3.63 8.06 11.57
C PHE A 122 -2.83 9.24 10.98
N ASN A 123 -3.46 9.97 10.05
CA ASN A 123 -2.87 11.10 9.35
C ASN A 123 -3.67 12.40 9.56
N PRO A 124 -3.28 13.26 10.53
CA PRO A 124 -3.95 14.54 10.75
C PRO A 124 -3.67 15.60 9.66
N TRP A 125 -2.70 15.36 8.77
CA TRP A 125 -2.37 16.25 7.65
C TRP A 125 -3.11 15.90 6.36
N CYS A 126 -3.89 14.81 6.34
CA CYS A 126 -4.67 14.46 5.16
C CYS A 126 -5.93 15.35 5.09
N PRO A 127 -6.11 16.16 4.03
CA PRO A 127 -7.23 17.11 3.94
C PRO A 127 -8.59 16.43 3.86
N VAL A 128 -8.65 15.16 3.44
CA VAL A 128 -9.88 14.35 3.43
C VAL A 128 -10.47 14.18 4.85
N PHE A 129 -9.64 14.27 5.90
CA PHE A 129 -10.10 14.29 7.30
C PHE A 129 -10.30 15.68 7.89
N GLN A 130 -9.80 16.74 7.25
CA GLN A 130 -10.02 18.11 7.71
C GLN A 130 -11.46 18.61 7.44
N SER A 131 -12.27 17.83 6.72
CA SER A 131 -13.68 18.12 6.48
C SER A 131 -14.63 17.57 7.54
N PHE A 132 -14.16 17.04 8.68
CA PHE A 132 -15.05 16.92 9.84
C PHE A 132 -15.35 18.34 10.34
N PRO A 133 -16.58 18.87 10.14
CA PRO A 133 -16.90 20.16 10.70
C PRO A 133 -16.87 19.98 12.22
N CYS A 134 -16.09 20.82 12.89
CA CYS A 134 -16.32 21.11 14.31
C CYS A 134 -17.83 21.36 14.48
N PRO A 135 -18.53 20.67 15.41
CA PRO A 135 -19.94 20.95 15.63
C PRO A 135 -20.08 22.44 15.92
N GLN A 136 -20.91 23.08 15.10
CA GLN A 136 -21.03 24.52 15.00
C GLN A 136 -21.25 25.13 16.39
N MET A 137 -20.49 26.19 16.71
CA MET A 137 -20.97 27.18 17.65
C MET A 137 -22.29 27.71 17.08
N MET A 138 -23.42 27.26 17.63
CA MET A 138 -24.70 27.91 17.43
C MET A 138 -24.64 29.26 18.14
N THR A 139 -24.34 30.33 17.40
CA THR A 139 -24.74 31.67 17.83
C THR A 139 -26.22 31.82 17.51
N TYR A 140 -27.04 31.80 18.56
CA TYR A 140 -28.42 32.26 18.51
C TYR A 140 -28.43 33.78 18.33
N THR A 141 -29.13 34.24 17.29
CA THR A 141 -29.72 35.59 17.21
C THR A 141 -31.19 35.43 16.94
#